data_AF-G7H772-F1
#
_entry.id   AF-G7H772-F1
#
_cell.length_a   1.000
_cell.length_b   1.000
_cell.length_c   1.000
_cell.angle_alpha   90.00
_cell.angle_beta   90.00
_cell.angle_gamma   90.00
#
_symmetry.space_group_name_H-M   'P 1'
#
loop_
_entity.id
_entity.type
_entity.pdbx_description
1 polymer ?
#
loop_
_entity_poly.entity_id
_entity_poly.type
_entity_poly.pdbx_seq_one_letter_code
_entity_poly.pdbx_strand_id
1 'polypeptide(L)'
;MNTRRRSATRPIMAQMRLTKTVVAATAVYGALLMGCSIDSSPKLGTSGVQHDVAPLAERFKAVGKPTSATWIEITWCPANLDRTVPGPCDSSVNAIIELEPAVAQSLRAKYLSHEDPWTIDPLREMHTDPDAPTKFASARNPELGPELKAKLPLGTYEYSEALHSAVRSGRNLPHLHTTKPILVIGR
;
A
#
# COMPACT_ATOMS: atom_id res chain seq x y z
N MET A 1 -23.91 39.07 -64.74
CA MET A 1 -23.22 38.39 -63.62
C MET A 1 -23.87 38.86 -62.32
N ASN A 2 -24.44 37.93 -61.54
CA ASN A 2 -25.40 38.15 -60.44
C ASN A 2 -24.80 38.71 -59.15
N THR A 3 -25.60 39.48 -58.39
CA THR A 3 -25.83 39.47 -56.92
C THR A 3 -26.66 40.74 -56.58
N ARG A 4 -27.62 40.81 -55.65
CA ARG A 4 -27.99 40.00 -54.48
C ARG A 4 -29.47 40.27 -54.11
N ARG A 5 -30.16 39.16 -53.81
CA ARG A 5 -31.37 38.87 -53.02
C ARG A 5 -32.33 40.00 -52.57
N ARG A 6 -33.61 39.76 -52.90
CA ARG A 6 -34.84 40.43 -52.45
C ARG A 6 -35.38 39.87 -51.12
N SER A 7 -36.07 40.75 -50.39
CA SER A 7 -37.36 40.59 -49.65
C SER A 7 -37.53 39.40 -48.69
N ALA A 8 -37.71 39.64 -47.39
CA ALA A 8 -38.95 40.08 -46.72
C ALA A 8 -40.05 39.01 -46.75
N THR A 9 -40.52 38.58 -45.57
CA THR A 9 -41.92 38.24 -45.22
C THR A 9 -41.96 37.75 -43.76
N ARG A 10 -42.51 38.57 -42.86
CA ARG A 10 -43.37 38.10 -41.75
C ARG A 10 -44.80 38.14 -42.29
N PRO A 11 -45.73 37.24 -41.92
CA PRO A 11 -46.65 37.64 -40.84
C PRO A 11 -47.42 36.53 -40.08
N ILE A 12 -47.94 36.92 -38.90
CA ILE A 12 -49.35 36.77 -38.40
C ILE A 12 -49.86 35.35 -38.07
N MET A 13 -50.02 34.99 -36.79
CA MET A 13 -51.13 35.20 -35.81
C MET A 13 -52.09 34.00 -35.71
N ALA A 14 -52.28 33.49 -34.49
CA ALA A 14 -53.55 32.97 -33.94
C ALA A 14 -53.31 32.61 -32.45
N GLN A 15 -53.73 33.43 -31.49
CA GLN A 15 -55.04 33.38 -30.82
C GLN A 15 -55.28 32.10 -30.00
N MET A 16 -55.13 32.17 -28.67
CA MET A 16 -56.22 31.93 -27.71
C MET A 16 -55.79 32.23 -26.27
N ARG A 17 -56.59 33.07 -25.60
CA ARG A 17 -56.67 33.24 -24.13
C ARG A 17 -57.18 31.90 -23.53
N LEU A 18 -56.95 31.46 -22.29
CA LEU A 18 -56.98 32.15 -21.00
C LEU A 18 -56.57 31.13 -19.88
N THR A 19 -56.06 31.64 -18.75
CA THR A 19 -56.18 31.09 -17.37
C THR A 19 -55.53 29.76 -16.99
N LYS A 20 -54.47 29.82 -16.17
CA LYS A 20 -54.58 29.70 -14.71
C LYS A 20 -53.24 30.01 -14.03
N THR A 21 -53.29 30.98 -13.13
CA THR A 21 -52.24 31.34 -12.19
C THR A 21 -52.00 30.18 -11.21
N VAL A 22 -50.79 29.64 -11.18
CA VAL A 22 -50.27 28.95 -9.99
C VAL A 22 -48.99 29.67 -9.62
N VAL A 23 -49.01 30.27 -8.44
CA VAL A 23 -47.92 31.01 -7.82
C VAL A 23 -46.90 30.03 -7.24
N ALA A 24 -45.64 30.48 -7.22
CA ALA A 24 -44.49 29.99 -6.47
C ALA A 24 -43.69 28.81 -7.08
N ALA A 25 -42.51 29.11 -7.62
CA ALA A 25 -41.29 29.14 -6.82
C ALA A 25 -40.10 29.60 -7.68
N THR A 26 -39.46 30.68 -7.25
CA THR A 26 -38.14 31.13 -7.72
C THR A 26 -37.08 30.07 -7.44
N ALA A 27 -36.32 29.66 -8.46
CA ALA A 27 -34.98 29.13 -8.26
C ALA A 27 -34.09 29.53 -9.45
N VAL A 28 -33.09 30.34 -9.10
CA VAL A 28 -32.03 30.91 -9.93
C VAL A 28 -31.30 29.81 -10.71
N TYR A 29 -31.45 29.79 -12.04
CA TYR A 29 -30.56 29.02 -12.91
C TYR A 29 -29.31 29.86 -13.18
N GLY A 30 -28.34 29.75 -12.27
CA GLY A 30 -27.04 30.38 -12.39
C GLY A 30 -25.94 29.38 -12.06
N ALA A 31 -25.12 29.06 -13.06
CA ALA A 31 -23.82 28.40 -12.98
C ALA A 31 -23.79 26.91 -12.56
N LEU A 32 -23.84 26.01 -13.54
CA LEU A 32 -23.27 24.67 -13.44
C LEU A 32 -22.49 24.34 -14.73
N LEU A 33 -21.36 25.03 -14.91
CA LEU A 33 -20.20 24.47 -15.61
C LEU A 33 -19.10 24.25 -14.56
N MET A 34 -19.40 23.42 -13.56
CA MET A 34 -18.37 22.85 -12.71
C MET A 34 -17.83 21.63 -13.46
N GLY A 35 -16.68 21.80 -14.11
CA GLY A 35 -15.88 20.66 -14.54
C GLY A 35 -15.53 19.83 -13.32
N CYS A 36 -16.07 18.61 -13.24
CA CYS A 36 -15.53 17.59 -12.35
C CYS A 36 -14.12 17.26 -12.87
N SER A 37 -13.10 17.88 -12.29
CA SER A 37 -11.74 17.35 -12.36
C SER A 37 -11.73 16.02 -11.64
N ILE A 38 -11.97 14.94 -12.38
CA ILE A 38 -11.76 13.58 -11.89
C ILE A 38 -10.24 13.42 -11.87
N ASP A 39 -9.61 13.75 -10.74
CA ASP A 39 -8.19 13.52 -10.49
C ASP A 39 -7.90 12.03 -10.69
N SER A 40 -7.42 11.71 -11.89
CA SER A 40 -7.03 10.37 -12.33
C SER A 40 -5.59 10.04 -11.92
N SER A 41 -5.04 10.77 -10.95
CA SER A 41 -3.67 10.58 -10.46
C SER A 41 -3.61 9.38 -9.50
N PRO A 42 -2.55 8.56 -9.56
CA PRO A 42 -2.30 7.52 -8.55
C PRO A 42 -2.36 8.15 -7.16
N LYS A 43 -3.18 7.59 -6.28
CA LYS A 43 -3.30 8.09 -4.91
C LYS A 43 -2.44 7.20 -4.01
N LEU A 44 -1.44 7.81 -3.39
CA LEU A 44 -0.72 7.25 -2.26
C LEU A 44 -1.29 7.86 -0.99
N GLY A 45 -1.96 7.04 -0.18
CA GLY A 45 -2.44 7.43 1.15
C GLY A 45 -1.57 6.81 2.23
N THR A 46 -1.31 7.57 3.30
CA THR A 46 -0.68 7.04 4.53
C THR A 46 -1.61 7.29 5.72
N SER A 47 -1.70 6.31 6.64
CA SER A 47 -2.55 6.40 7.84
C SER A 47 -1.98 7.29 8.95
N GLY A 48 -0.89 8.03 8.70
CA GLY A 48 -0.04 8.63 9.71
C GLY A 48 0.73 7.58 10.54
N VAL A 49 1.72 8.03 11.31
CA VAL A 49 2.52 7.19 12.21
C VAL A 49 1.68 6.73 13.40
N GLN A 50 1.57 5.42 13.57
CA GLN A 50 0.84 4.74 14.64
C GLN A 50 1.81 4.06 15.60
N HIS A 51 1.39 3.96 16.87
CA HIS A 51 2.17 3.31 17.94
C HIS A 51 1.43 2.17 18.63
N ASP A 52 0.19 1.88 18.23
CA ASP A 52 -0.59 0.80 18.82
C ASP A 52 -0.04 -0.58 18.40
N VAL A 53 0.15 -1.43 19.40
CA VAL A 53 0.64 -2.80 19.25
C VAL A 53 -0.49 -3.76 18.87
N ALA A 54 -1.71 -3.56 19.37
CA ALA A 54 -2.77 -4.56 19.26
C ALA A 54 -3.15 -4.88 17.81
N PRO A 55 -3.38 -3.90 16.91
CA PRO A 55 -3.67 -4.17 15.50
C PRO A 55 -2.53 -4.90 14.79
N LEU A 56 -1.29 -4.59 15.17
CA LEU A 56 -0.10 -5.16 14.56
C LEU A 56 0.15 -6.60 15.00
N ALA A 57 -0.05 -6.89 16.29
CA ALA A 57 0.07 -8.22 16.86
C ALA A 57 -1.03 -9.16 16.34
N GLU A 58 -2.24 -8.64 16.10
CA GLU A 58 -3.31 -9.41 15.46
C GLU A 58 -2.94 -9.81 14.03
N ARG A 59 -2.39 -8.86 13.26
CA ARG A 59 -1.96 -9.08 11.87
C ARG A 59 -0.76 -10.03 11.75
N PHE A 60 0.19 -9.94 12.68
CA PHE A 60 1.43 -10.71 12.67
C PHE A 60 1.55 -11.61 13.91
N LYS A 61 0.74 -12.66 14.00
CA LYS A 61 0.72 -13.53 15.19
C LYS A 61 2.07 -14.14 15.57
N ALA A 62 2.98 -14.29 14.62
CA ALA A 62 4.32 -14.86 14.85
C ALA A 62 5.26 -13.97 15.65
N VAL A 63 5.02 -12.65 15.75
CA VAL A 63 5.82 -11.76 16.63
C VAL A 63 5.41 -11.84 18.10
N GLY A 64 4.32 -12.56 18.42
CA GLY A 64 3.89 -12.75 19.80
C GLY A 64 3.40 -11.44 20.43
N LYS A 65 4.00 -11.08 21.57
CA LYS A 65 3.69 -9.84 22.31
C LYS A 65 4.87 -8.88 22.17
N PRO A 66 4.86 -7.96 21.19
CA PRO A 66 5.93 -6.99 21.06
C PRO A 66 5.86 -5.97 22.20
N THR A 67 7.03 -5.46 22.59
CA THR A 67 7.20 -4.47 23.66
C THR A 67 6.74 -3.09 23.21
N SER A 68 7.04 -2.75 21.95
CA SER A 68 6.58 -1.51 21.31
C SER A 68 6.47 -1.71 19.81
N ALA A 69 5.70 -0.83 19.15
CA ALA A 69 5.61 -0.81 17.71
C ALA A 69 5.51 0.63 17.20
N THR A 70 6.05 0.88 16.02
CA THR A 70 5.82 2.11 15.25
C THR A 70 5.57 1.72 13.81
N TRP A 71 4.40 2.06 13.26
CA TRP A 71 4.00 1.60 11.94
C TRP A 71 3.16 2.63 11.18
N ILE A 72 3.13 2.46 9.86
CA ILE A 72 2.27 3.21 8.94
C ILE A 72 1.59 2.21 8.02
N GLU A 73 0.30 2.41 7.77
CA GLU A 73 -0.37 1.76 6.65
C GLU A 73 -0.24 2.65 5.41
N ILE A 74 0.18 2.03 4.31
CA ILE A 74 0.35 2.66 3.01
C ILE A 74 -0.72 2.06 2.12
N THR A 75 -1.57 2.92 1.57
CA THR A 75 -2.56 2.53 0.57
C THR A 75 -2.13 3.08 -0.78
N TRP A 76 -2.01 2.20 -1.75
CA TRP A 76 -1.70 2.54 -3.13
C TRP A 76 -2.88 2.17 -4.02
N CYS A 77 -3.48 3.18 -4.64
CA CYS A 77 -4.51 2.98 -5.65
C CYS A 77 -3.92 3.31 -7.02
N PRO A 78 -3.72 2.31 -7.91
CA PRO A 78 -3.32 2.59 -9.28
C PRO A 78 -4.38 3.45 -9.97
N ALA A 79 -3.94 4.37 -10.81
CA ALA A 79 -4.84 5.09 -11.70
C ALA A 79 -5.45 4.09 -12.69
N ASN A 80 -6.77 4.01 -12.78
CA ASN A 80 -7.37 3.25 -13.86
C ASN A 80 -7.29 4.03 -15.15
N LEU A 81 -6.97 3.30 -16.22
CA LEU A 81 -7.13 3.80 -17.59
C LEU A 81 -8.62 3.94 -17.95
N ASP A 82 -9.48 3.11 -17.35
CA ASP A 82 -10.94 3.19 -17.47
C ASP A 82 -11.53 3.97 -16.27
N ARG A 83 -11.98 5.20 -16.51
CA ARG A 83 -12.48 6.15 -15.48
C ARG A 83 -13.78 5.70 -14.79
N THR A 84 -14.36 4.59 -15.22
CA THR A 84 -15.71 4.13 -14.86
C THR A 84 -15.74 3.15 -13.70
N VAL A 85 -14.61 2.54 -13.35
CA VAL A 85 -14.51 1.58 -12.24
C VAL A 85 -13.30 1.95 -11.40
N PRO A 86 -13.41 2.23 -10.09
CA PRO A 86 -12.25 2.41 -9.22
C PRO A 86 -11.46 1.09 -9.13
N GLY A 87 -10.13 1.20 -9.16
CA GLY A 87 -9.23 0.07 -9.32
C GLY A 87 -9.01 -0.55 -7.96
N PRO A 88 -8.54 -1.80 -7.89
CA PRO A 88 -8.19 -2.38 -6.60
C PRO A 88 -7.10 -1.52 -5.95
N CYS A 89 -7.36 -1.01 -4.76
CA CYS A 89 -6.35 -0.37 -3.92
C CYS A 89 -5.63 -1.44 -3.11
N ASP A 90 -4.30 -1.39 -3.13
CA ASP A 90 -3.45 -2.25 -2.34
C ASP A 90 -3.08 -1.56 -1.03
N SER A 91 -3.30 -2.19 0.11
CA SER A 91 -2.74 -1.74 1.39
C SER A 91 -1.55 -2.60 1.82
N SER A 92 -0.48 -1.93 2.25
CA SER A 92 0.73 -2.52 2.83
C SER A 92 1.05 -1.86 4.16
N VAL A 93 1.79 -2.55 5.03
CA VAL A 93 2.17 -2.03 6.34
C VAL A 93 3.67 -1.99 6.42
N ASN A 94 4.19 -0.80 6.72
CA ASN A 94 5.59 -0.62 7.09
C ASN A 94 5.65 -0.47 8.61
N ALA A 95 6.48 -1.27 9.28
CA ALA A 95 6.54 -1.31 10.74
C ALA A 95 7.97 -1.50 11.26
N ILE A 96 8.25 -0.88 12.39
CA ILE A 96 9.38 -1.16 13.27
C ILE A 96 8.78 -1.69 14.56
N ILE A 97 9.17 -2.91 14.94
CA ILE A 97 8.60 -3.67 16.05
C ILE A 97 9.73 -3.99 17.00
N GLU A 98 9.63 -3.54 18.24
CA GLU A 98 10.50 -3.99 19.32
C GLU A 98 9.91 -5.24 19.95
N LEU A 99 10.70 -6.31 19.94
CA LEU A 99 10.32 -7.60 20.47
C LEU A 99 10.85 -7.78 21.89
N GLU A 100 10.32 -8.77 22.58
CA GLU A 100 11.00 -9.32 23.73
C GLU A 100 12.34 -9.94 23.28
N PRO A 101 13.47 -9.71 24.01
CA PRO A 101 14.77 -10.24 23.61
C PRO A 101 14.80 -11.75 23.38
N ALA A 102 14.08 -12.53 24.20
CA ALA A 102 13.99 -13.98 24.07
C ALA A 102 13.27 -14.40 22.78
N VAL A 103 12.22 -13.67 22.38
CA VAL A 103 11.50 -13.92 21.11
C VAL A 103 12.41 -13.59 19.93
N ALA A 104 13.08 -12.43 19.95
CA ALA A 104 14.01 -12.06 18.88
C ALA A 104 15.15 -13.08 18.74
N GLN A 105 15.72 -13.54 19.85
CA GLN A 105 16.76 -14.57 19.84
C GLN A 105 16.24 -15.89 19.25
N SER A 106 15.03 -16.29 19.63
CA SER A 106 14.37 -17.50 19.09
C SER A 106 14.11 -17.39 17.59
N LEU A 107 13.66 -16.23 17.11
CA LEU A 107 13.45 -15.98 15.68
C LEU A 107 14.76 -16.04 14.90
N ARG A 108 15.85 -15.44 15.41
CA ARG A 108 17.18 -15.55 14.80
C ARG A 108 17.65 -17.00 14.74
N ALA A 109 17.65 -17.68 15.89
CA ALA A 109 18.13 -19.06 15.98
C ALA A 109 17.35 -20.03 15.08
N LYS A 110 16.06 -19.77 14.87
CA LYS A 110 15.18 -20.65 14.10
C LYS A 110 15.19 -20.36 12.60
N TYR A 111 15.29 -19.09 12.21
CA TYR A 111 15.05 -18.67 10.82
C TYR A 111 16.24 -17.98 10.15
N LEU A 112 17.22 -17.55 10.92
CA LEU A 112 18.41 -16.85 10.44
C LEU A 112 19.72 -17.58 10.74
N SER A 113 19.69 -18.64 11.55
CA SER A 113 20.84 -19.53 11.70
C SER A 113 21.20 -20.11 10.34
N HIS A 114 22.30 -19.58 9.80
CA HIS A 114 23.03 -20.13 8.69
C HIS A 114 23.76 -21.37 9.24
N GLU A 115 23.09 -22.53 9.28
CA GLU A 115 23.89 -23.75 9.14
C GLU A 115 24.46 -23.67 7.74
N ASP A 116 25.74 -23.28 7.67
CA ASP A 116 26.49 -23.18 6.44
C ASP A 116 26.46 -24.54 5.74
N PRO A 117 25.79 -24.66 4.57
CA PRO A 117 25.81 -25.90 3.79
C PRO A 117 27.22 -26.27 3.33
N TRP A 118 28.19 -25.34 3.45
CA TRP A 118 29.60 -25.52 3.11
C TRP A 118 30.48 -25.90 4.30
N THR A 119 29.94 -26.37 5.41
CA THR A 119 30.70 -27.36 6.19
C THR A 119 30.77 -28.61 5.31
N ILE A 120 31.70 -28.61 4.36
CA ILE A 120 32.00 -29.71 3.48
C ILE A 120 32.42 -30.86 4.40
N ASP A 121 31.47 -31.74 4.71
CA ASP A 121 31.80 -33.13 4.93
C ASP A 121 32.15 -33.68 3.54
N PRO A 122 33.44 -33.90 3.22
CA PRO A 122 33.86 -34.29 1.88
C PRO A 122 33.25 -35.60 1.39
N LEU A 123 32.53 -36.33 2.25
CA LEU A 123 31.78 -37.54 1.88
C LEU A 123 30.32 -37.28 1.47
N ARG A 124 29.75 -36.07 1.66
CA ARG A 124 28.34 -35.76 1.38
C ARG A 124 28.09 -35.16 -0.01
N GLU A 125 29.11 -34.63 -0.67
CA GLU A 125 28.97 -33.90 -1.95
C GLU A 125 28.60 -34.76 -3.16
N MET A 126 28.60 -36.09 -3.05
CA MET A 126 28.21 -36.96 -4.17
C MET A 126 26.69 -37.14 -4.31
N HIS A 127 25.87 -36.48 -3.47
CA HIS A 127 24.40 -36.63 -3.46
C HIS A 127 23.63 -35.32 -3.21
N THR A 128 24.10 -34.18 -3.72
CA THR A 128 23.32 -32.94 -3.60
C THR A 128 22.35 -32.81 -4.77
N ASP A 129 21.08 -33.09 -4.46
CA ASP A 129 19.91 -32.82 -5.28
C ASP A 129 19.86 -31.32 -5.67
N PRO A 130 19.83 -30.96 -6.97
CA PRO A 130 19.79 -29.57 -7.43
C PRO A 130 18.50 -28.82 -7.03
N ASP A 131 17.49 -29.52 -6.50
CA ASP A 131 16.20 -28.93 -6.10
C ASP A 131 16.11 -28.55 -4.60
N ALA A 132 17.23 -28.60 -3.84
CA ALA A 132 17.22 -28.24 -2.42
C ALA A 132 16.90 -26.73 -2.22
N PRO A 133 15.85 -26.38 -1.44
CA PRO A 133 15.45 -24.99 -1.27
C PRO A 133 16.52 -24.21 -0.51
N THR A 134 17.02 -23.20 -1.18
CA THR A 134 18.07 -22.29 -0.74
C THR A 134 17.63 -21.46 0.49
N LYS A 135 17.96 -21.90 1.70
CA LYS A 135 17.65 -21.20 2.96
C LYS A 135 18.72 -20.15 3.31
N PHE A 136 18.99 -19.20 2.43
CA PHE A 136 19.99 -18.16 2.74
C PHE A 136 19.34 -16.92 3.36
N ALA A 137 19.85 -16.51 4.52
CA ALA A 137 19.60 -15.19 5.05
C ALA A 137 20.38 -14.15 4.23
N SER A 138 19.73 -13.09 3.75
CA SER A 138 20.37 -12.01 3.00
C SER A 138 20.38 -10.75 3.86
N ALA A 139 21.57 -10.15 4.03
CA ALA A 139 21.69 -8.84 4.63
C ALA A 139 21.15 -7.79 3.65
N ARG A 140 19.90 -7.34 3.88
CA ARG A 140 19.26 -6.28 3.09
C ARG A 140 18.82 -5.17 4.03
N ASN A 141 19.02 -3.93 3.59
CA ASN A 141 18.49 -2.78 4.30
C ASN A 141 16.98 -2.74 4.04
N PRO A 142 16.12 -2.77 5.08
CA PRO A 142 14.67 -2.79 4.88
C PRO A 142 14.18 -1.53 4.16
N GLU A 143 13.33 -1.68 3.14
CA GLU A 143 12.72 -0.54 2.47
C GLU A 143 11.53 -0.03 3.29
N LEU A 144 11.78 1.01 4.07
CA LEU A 144 10.76 1.75 4.80
C LEU A 144 10.50 3.12 4.16
N GLY A 145 9.27 3.60 4.36
CA GLY A 145 8.92 4.99 4.08
C GLY A 145 9.79 5.97 4.89
N PRO A 146 9.97 7.22 4.40
CA PRO A 146 10.90 8.19 4.98
C PRO A 146 10.64 8.45 6.48
N GLU A 147 9.38 8.43 6.90
CA GLU A 147 8.96 8.67 8.29
C GLU A 147 9.51 7.63 9.26
N LEU A 148 9.54 6.35 8.87
CA LEU A 148 10.06 5.27 9.70
C LEU A 148 11.57 5.06 9.52
N LYS A 149 12.10 5.37 8.33
CA LYS A 149 13.52 5.22 8.04
C LYS A 149 14.41 6.05 8.99
N ALA A 150 13.95 7.24 9.41
CA ALA A 150 14.66 8.07 10.40
C ALA A 150 14.70 7.46 11.81
N LYS A 151 13.79 6.52 12.12
CA LYS A 151 13.69 5.85 13.42
C LYS A 151 14.39 4.48 13.43
N LEU A 152 14.87 4.01 12.28
CA LEU A 152 15.59 2.74 12.20
C LEU A 152 16.92 2.83 12.94
N PRO A 153 17.17 1.93 13.90
CA PRO A 153 18.48 1.87 14.51
C PRO A 153 19.53 1.42 13.49
N LEU A 154 20.72 2.01 13.59
CA LEU A 154 21.87 1.56 12.80
C LEU A 154 22.20 0.11 13.17
N GLY A 155 22.46 -0.69 12.15
CA GLY A 155 22.85 -2.09 12.28
C GLY A 155 22.58 -2.89 11.02
N THR A 156 22.91 -4.18 11.10
CA THR A 156 22.62 -5.15 10.04
C THR A 156 21.24 -5.75 10.27
N TYR A 157 20.48 -5.84 9.19
CA TYR A 157 19.17 -6.46 9.14
C TYR A 157 19.23 -7.67 8.21
N GLU A 158 18.69 -8.78 8.67
CA GLU A 158 18.70 -10.04 7.94
C GLU A 158 17.27 -10.45 7.58
N TYR A 159 17.12 -10.84 6.33
CA TYR A 159 15.92 -11.41 5.76
C TYR A 159 16.13 -12.90 5.50
N SER A 160 15.11 -13.73 5.71
CA SER A 160 15.06 -15.08 5.14
C SER A 160 13.64 -15.44 4.70
N GLU A 161 13.53 -16.30 3.68
CA GLU A 161 12.23 -16.81 3.21
C GLU A 161 11.47 -17.55 4.33
N ALA A 162 12.21 -18.23 5.22
CA ALA A 162 11.62 -18.92 6.36
C ALA A 162 11.03 -17.93 7.37
N LEU A 163 11.71 -16.80 7.63
CA LEU A 163 11.19 -15.71 8.46
C LEU A 163 9.96 -15.06 7.80
N HIS A 164 10.03 -14.79 6.49
CA HIS A 164 8.92 -14.25 5.71
C HIS A 164 7.66 -15.11 5.79
N SER A 165 7.83 -16.42 5.56
CA SER A 165 6.76 -17.42 5.68
C SER A 165 6.20 -17.51 7.10
N ALA A 166 7.07 -17.48 8.11
CA ALA A 166 6.66 -17.55 9.52
C ALA A 166 5.84 -16.32 9.94
N VAL A 167 6.27 -15.11 9.57
CA VAL A 167 5.57 -13.86 9.92
C VAL A 167 4.28 -13.69 9.13
N ARG A 168 4.14 -14.36 7.97
CA ARG A 168 2.97 -14.27 7.07
C ARG A 168 2.66 -12.84 6.66
N SER A 169 3.70 -12.08 6.33
CA SER A 169 3.60 -10.64 6.06
C SER A 169 3.13 -10.29 4.64
N GLY A 170 2.70 -11.29 3.87
CA GLY A 170 2.16 -11.09 2.52
C GLY A 170 3.23 -10.51 1.60
N ARG A 171 3.00 -9.32 1.05
CA ARG A 171 3.98 -8.63 0.20
C ARG A 171 5.06 -7.87 0.97
N ASN A 172 4.97 -7.80 2.30
CA ASN A 172 5.96 -7.10 3.11
C ASN A 172 7.07 -8.09 3.51
N LEU A 173 8.32 -7.65 3.42
CA LEU A 173 9.51 -8.41 3.75
C LEU A 173 9.93 -8.13 5.21
N PRO A 174 9.88 -9.15 6.10
CA PRO A 174 10.33 -9.01 7.46
C PRO A 174 11.85 -9.16 7.52
N HIS A 175 12.50 -8.21 8.17
CA HIS A 175 13.92 -8.18 8.41
C HIS A 175 14.18 -8.08 9.92
N LEU A 176 15.00 -8.97 10.46
CA LEU A 176 15.33 -8.96 11.88
C LEU A 176 16.71 -8.35 12.07
N HIS A 177 16.84 -7.45 13.05
CA HIS A 177 18.14 -6.90 13.41
C HIS A 177 19.00 -8.00 14.04
N THR A 178 20.27 -8.10 13.61
CA THR A 178 21.20 -9.17 14.02
C THR A 178 21.49 -9.18 15.53
N THR A 179 21.64 -7.99 16.13
CA THR A 179 21.96 -7.86 17.57
C THR A 179 20.81 -7.34 18.42
N LYS A 180 19.99 -6.40 17.92
CA LYS A 180 18.90 -5.78 18.68
C LYS A 180 17.59 -6.54 18.53
N PRO A 181 16.69 -6.51 19.53
CA PRO A 181 15.41 -7.21 19.47
C PRO A 181 14.40 -6.42 18.62
N ILE A 182 14.74 -6.16 17.35
CA ILE A 182 13.97 -5.30 16.47
C ILE A 182 13.65 -6.06 15.20
N LEU A 183 12.37 -6.18 14.90
CA LEU A 183 11.86 -6.65 13.62
C LEU A 183 11.35 -5.46 12.81
N VAL A 184 11.77 -5.40 11.56
CA VAL A 184 11.33 -4.41 10.59
C VAL A 184 10.51 -5.11 9.54
N ILE A 185 9.31 -4.62 9.25
CA ILE A 185 8.45 -5.10 8.17
C ILE A 185 8.39 -3.96 7.16
N GLY A 186 9.01 -4.16 5.99
CA GLY A 186 9.07 -3.17 4.92
C GLY A 186 8.71 -3.81 3.58
N ARG A 187 8.80 -3.06 2.49
CA ARG A 187 8.66 -3.63 1.15
C ARG A 187 10.02 -4.09 0.62
#